data_AF-F1YEU8-F1
#
_entry.id   AF-F1YEU8-F1
#
_cell.length_a   1.000
_cell.length_b   1.000
_cell.length_c   1.000
_cell.angle_alpha   90.00
_cell.angle_beta   90.00
_cell.angle_gamma   90.00
#
_symmetry.space_group_name_H-M   'P 1'
#
loop_
_entity.id
_entity.type
_entity.pdbx_description
1 polymer ?
#
loop_
_entity_poly.entity_id
_entity_poly.type
_entity_poly.pdbx_seq_one_letter_code
_entity_poly.pdbx_strand_id
1 'polypeptide(L)'
;MTCDETPTDPFMPIRPRRPAADRALTVAAAAGVACILATVAAVLFGVRPMIFETGSMSPAIPVGALGFSRTVPATQLRSGDVATVVRADGTRVTHRVVSVDATSSTSAMLTMRGDANPAPDPDRYIVADARRVYFTVPVLGYVASWLGNPYTLAIQALGVSALLLVAFAPEQGWRRSRAARRMVGTTAAAVTVAVVATGVVDPGEARAATANATATGALATGRPANPTSLSCYNTTTTYLLLPYSTVELRWPNPPSQANYTYELSFPGQTQAPILLPASSLANPAVYKFEQGILGSLLTWILGGGSYPVVLTNLIGNFRSSGTATQSLRATTPVFEVPAGIRCVSPTGTASARLAPTTTSSAASSAPPSTSASSTSASSTSDAASSPPASSPSAPAAPTTTSEVAPSPTPELPAGGTPTSSGRYAFYDDGGAVTIRDATSTEVVYRGSFPSSSTVRWLPGSEQLEITEPDGTVVTVSRSGSDWLEQRTPPPTTAAAQSPAAQSPATQQGTTTSTEPVPEAPAG
;
A
#
# COMPACT_ATOMS: atom_id res chain seq x y z
N MET A 1 -71.86 11.50 -65.21
CA MET A 1 -71.14 10.21 -65.30
C MET A 1 -69.82 10.37 -64.59
N THR A 2 -69.80 9.98 -63.33
CA THR A 2 -68.61 9.91 -62.47
C THR A 2 -68.03 8.50 -62.63
N CYS A 3 -66.84 8.38 -63.21
CA CYS A 3 -66.02 7.17 -63.07
C CYS A 3 -65.04 7.45 -61.93
N ASP A 4 -65.31 6.82 -60.80
CA ASP A 4 -64.47 6.78 -59.61
C ASP A 4 -63.46 5.63 -59.82
N GLU A 5 -62.18 5.97 -60.00
CA GLU A 5 -61.10 5.02 -60.18
C GLU A 5 -60.44 4.83 -58.80
N THR A 6 -60.85 3.78 -58.09
CA THR A 6 -60.23 3.37 -56.82
C THR A 6 -58.76 2.98 -57.05
N PRO A 7 -57.79 3.57 -56.32
CA PRO A 7 -56.42 3.11 -56.39
C PRO A 7 -56.30 1.78 -55.64
N THR A 8 -55.94 0.74 -56.37
CA THR A 8 -55.44 -0.55 -55.84
C THR A 8 -54.29 -0.31 -54.86
N ASP A 9 -54.50 -0.68 -53.60
CA ASP A 9 -53.47 -0.74 -52.57
C ASP A 9 -52.35 -1.71 -53.02
N PRO A 10 -51.09 -1.26 -53.17
CA PRO A 10 -50.01 -2.14 -53.53
C PRO A 10 -49.69 -3.05 -52.34
N PHE A 11 -49.85 -4.36 -52.57
CA PHE A 11 -49.40 -5.43 -51.68
C PHE A 11 -48.04 -5.11 -51.07
N MET A 12 -48.02 -4.83 -49.78
CA MET A 12 -46.81 -4.59 -49.00
C MET A 12 -45.97 -5.89 -49.04
N PRO A 13 -44.77 -5.90 -49.64
CA PRO A 13 -43.99 -7.13 -49.75
C PRO A 13 -43.57 -7.58 -48.35
N ILE A 14 -43.98 -8.78 -47.96
CA ILE A 14 -43.53 -9.44 -46.73
C ILE A 14 -42.03 -9.64 -46.83
N ARG A 15 -41.29 -8.94 -45.96
CA ARG A 15 -39.82 -8.91 -45.94
C ARG A 15 -39.23 -10.33 -45.81
N PRO A 16 -38.17 -10.68 -46.56
CA PRO A 16 -37.38 -11.86 -46.26
C PRO A 16 -36.61 -11.62 -44.96
N ARG A 17 -37.09 -12.18 -43.84
CA ARG A 17 -36.32 -12.26 -42.58
C ARG A 17 -34.94 -12.84 -42.88
N ARG A 18 -33.88 -12.25 -42.32
CA ARG A 18 -32.53 -12.84 -42.34
C ARG A 18 -32.38 -13.71 -41.10
N PRO A 19 -32.75 -15.00 -41.14
CA PRO A 19 -32.90 -15.82 -39.94
C PRO A 19 -31.60 -15.96 -39.15
N ALA A 20 -30.43 -15.84 -39.80
CA ALA A 20 -29.13 -15.91 -39.14
C ALA A 20 -28.84 -14.67 -38.27
N ALA A 21 -29.21 -13.48 -38.74
CA ALA A 21 -29.01 -12.24 -37.98
C ALA A 21 -29.95 -12.18 -36.77
N ASP A 22 -31.22 -12.55 -36.96
CA ASP A 22 -32.21 -12.61 -35.88
C ASP A 22 -31.82 -13.66 -34.81
N ARG A 23 -31.25 -14.80 -35.23
CA ARG A 23 -30.71 -15.83 -34.31
C ARG A 23 -29.47 -15.33 -33.55
N ALA A 24 -28.55 -14.65 -34.22
CA ALA A 24 -27.37 -14.08 -33.55
C ALA A 24 -27.76 -13.02 -32.52
N LEU A 25 -28.72 -12.15 -32.86
CA LEU A 25 -29.26 -11.12 -31.97
C LEU A 25 -29.96 -11.72 -30.75
N THR A 26 -30.79 -12.75 -30.94
CA THR A 26 -31.49 -13.41 -29.84
C THR A 26 -30.54 -14.16 -28.91
N VAL A 27 -29.52 -14.84 -29.44
CA VAL A 27 -28.47 -15.48 -28.62
C VAL A 27 -27.67 -14.43 -27.85
N ALA A 28 -27.26 -13.34 -28.50
CA ALA A 28 -26.53 -12.25 -27.84
C ALA A 28 -27.37 -11.58 -26.74
N ALA A 29 -28.66 -11.32 -27.00
CA ALA A 29 -29.57 -10.76 -26.01
C ALA A 29 -29.77 -11.71 -24.82
N ALA A 30 -29.98 -13.00 -25.06
CA ALA A 30 -30.11 -14.00 -24.01
C ALA A 30 -28.84 -14.11 -23.15
N ALA A 31 -27.66 -14.12 -23.79
CA ALA A 31 -26.37 -14.11 -23.09
C ALA A 31 -26.16 -12.83 -22.26
N GLY A 32 -26.53 -11.66 -22.80
CA GLY A 32 -26.48 -10.39 -22.09
C GLY A 32 -27.40 -10.37 -20.86
N VAL A 33 -28.64 -10.84 -20.99
CA VAL A 33 -29.57 -10.96 -19.86
C VAL A 33 -29.05 -11.92 -18.80
N ALA A 34 -28.51 -13.08 -19.20
CA ALA A 34 -27.91 -14.03 -18.26
C ALA A 34 -26.72 -13.40 -17.51
N CYS A 35 -25.88 -12.63 -18.19
CA CYS A 35 -24.75 -11.92 -17.58
C CYS A 35 -25.21 -10.87 -16.56
N ILE A 36 -26.24 -10.08 -16.88
CA ILE A 36 -26.82 -9.08 -15.97
C ILE A 36 -27.39 -9.77 -14.73
N LEU A 37 -28.18 -10.84 -14.89
CA LEU A 37 -28.74 -11.59 -13.77
C LEU A 37 -27.65 -12.18 -12.88
N ALA A 38 -26.60 -12.75 -13.46
CA ALA A 38 -25.45 -13.26 -12.71
C ALA A 38 -24.73 -12.15 -11.93
N THR A 39 -24.58 -10.96 -12.53
CA THR A 39 -23.95 -9.80 -11.88
C THR A 39 -24.80 -9.29 -10.71
N VAL A 40 -26.11 -9.16 -10.91
CA VAL A 40 -27.06 -8.76 -9.84
C VAL A 40 -27.01 -9.78 -8.70
N ALA A 41 -27.03 -11.08 -9.01
CA ALA A 41 -26.90 -12.12 -7.99
C ALA A 41 -25.57 -12.01 -7.23
N ALA A 42 -24.45 -11.82 -7.93
CA ALA A 42 -23.14 -11.67 -7.29
C ALA A 42 -23.10 -10.47 -6.32
N VAL A 43 -23.69 -9.33 -6.69
CA VAL A 43 -23.79 -8.15 -5.83
C VAL A 43 -24.69 -8.42 -4.61
N LEU A 44 -25.88 -8.99 -4.80
CA LEU A 44 -26.82 -9.27 -3.73
C LEU A 44 -26.28 -10.27 -2.71
N PHE A 45 -25.56 -11.30 -3.16
CA PHE A 45 -24.95 -12.31 -2.30
C PHE A 45 -23.55 -11.94 -1.79
N GLY A 46 -23.00 -10.77 -2.19
CA GLY A 46 -21.66 -10.32 -1.82
C GLY A 46 -20.54 -11.22 -2.34
N VAL A 47 -20.79 -11.93 -3.45
CA VAL A 47 -19.83 -12.82 -4.09
C VAL A 47 -18.92 -12.01 -5.00
N ARG A 48 -17.62 -12.22 -4.85
CA ARG A 48 -16.58 -11.55 -5.63
C ARG A 48 -15.72 -12.57 -6.36
N PRO A 49 -15.62 -12.49 -7.71
CA PRO A 49 -14.69 -13.30 -8.47
C PRO A 49 -13.24 -12.89 -8.17
N MET A 50 -12.33 -13.86 -8.27
CA MET A 50 -10.89 -13.65 -8.17
C MET A 50 -10.16 -14.68 -9.03
N ILE A 51 -9.02 -14.30 -9.61
CA ILE A 51 -8.21 -15.17 -10.46
C ILE A 51 -7.03 -15.68 -9.63
N PHE A 52 -6.73 -16.98 -9.74
CA PHE A 52 -5.56 -17.58 -9.13
C PHE A 52 -4.37 -17.46 -10.09
N GLU A 53 -3.48 -16.51 -9.82
CA GLU A 53 -2.32 -16.20 -10.67
C GLU A 53 -1.08 -17.05 -10.31
N THR A 54 -0.99 -17.52 -9.08
CA THR A 54 0.15 -18.31 -8.58
C THR A 54 -0.22 -19.78 -8.37
N GLY A 55 0.80 -20.64 -8.37
CA GLY A 55 0.63 -22.09 -8.18
C GLY A 55 0.57 -22.56 -6.73
N SER A 56 0.44 -21.67 -5.74
CA SER A 56 0.53 -22.04 -4.32
C SER A 56 -0.64 -22.92 -3.82
N MET A 57 -1.77 -22.89 -4.53
CA MET A 57 -2.96 -23.70 -4.25
C MET A 57 -3.05 -24.97 -5.11
N SER A 58 -2.01 -25.28 -5.89
CA SER A 58 -1.92 -26.53 -6.68
C SER A 58 -1.70 -27.74 -5.76
N PRO A 59 -2.28 -28.93 -6.02
CA PRO A 59 -3.09 -29.31 -7.18
C PRO A 59 -4.60 -29.04 -7.03
N ALA A 60 -5.08 -28.66 -5.84
CA ALA A 60 -6.51 -28.51 -5.58
C ALA A 60 -7.15 -27.37 -6.39
N ILE A 61 -6.42 -26.27 -6.58
CA ILE A 61 -6.82 -25.14 -7.41
C ILE A 61 -5.68 -24.84 -8.38
N PRO A 62 -5.84 -25.14 -9.69
CA PRO A 62 -4.80 -24.88 -10.68
C PRO A 62 -4.67 -23.38 -10.98
N VAL A 63 -3.50 -22.98 -11.49
CA VAL A 63 -3.25 -21.62 -12.01
C VAL A 63 -4.26 -21.30 -13.12
N GLY A 64 -4.75 -20.07 -13.14
CA GLY A 64 -5.76 -19.62 -14.09
C GLY A 64 -7.18 -20.11 -13.79
N ALA A 65 -7.41 -20.68 -12.60
CA ALA A 65 -8.77 -20.90 -12.11
C ALA A 65 -9.45 -19.58 -11.71
N LEU A 66 -10.77 -19.52 -11.88
CA LEU A 66 -11.61 -18.44 -11.35
C LEU A 66 -12.28 -18.91 -10.05
N GLY A 67 -11.97 -18.25 -8.94
CA GLY A 67 -12.60 -18.49 -7.65
C GLY A 67 -13.71 -17.50 -7.34
N PHE A 68 -14.72 -17.96 -6.63
CA PHE A 68 -15.80 -17.14 -6.12
C PHE A 68 -15.71 -17.08 -4.60
N SER A 69 -15.53 -15.87 -4.08
CA SER A 69 -15.25 -15.62 -2.67
C SER A 69 -16.32 -14.72 -2.05
N ARG A 70 -16.57 -14.86 -0.75
CA ARG A 70 -17.42 -13.96 0.03
C ARG A 70 -16.71 -13.60 1.32
N THR A 71 -16.83 -12.34 1.75
CA THR A 71 -16.32 -11.90 3.05
C THR A 71 -17.14 -12.53 4.17
N VAL A 72 -16.46 -13.20 5.10
CA VAL A 72 -17.04 -13.80 6.30
C VAL A 72 -16.26 -13.34 7.53
N PRO A 73 -16.90 -13.21 8.71
CA PRO A 73 -16.19 -12.98 9.96
C PRO A 73 -15.17 -14.10 10.21
N ALA A 74 -14.01 -13.75 10.77
CA ALA A 74 -12.94 -14.71 11.04
C ALA A 74 -13.39 -15.85 11.99
N THR A 75 -14.37 -15.58 12.85
CA THR A 75 -14.99 -16.57 13.76
C THR A 75 -15.81 -17.65 13.05
N GLN A 76 -16.17 -17.44 11.78
CA GLN A 76 -16.91 -18.42 10.97
C GLN A 76 -15.98 -19.33 10.14
N LEU A 77 -14.70 -18.98 10.05
CA LEU A 77 -13.71 -19.80 9.35
C LEU A 77 -13.46 -21.09 10.10
N ARG A 78 -13.21 -22.15 9.34
CA ARG A 78 -12.85 -23.46 9.87
C ARG A 78 -11.56 -23.96 9.24
N SER A 79 -10.89 -24.88 9.95
CA SER A 79 -9.80 -25.66 9.35
C SER A 79 -10.31 -26.34 8.07
N GLY A 80 -9.52 -26.26 7.01
CA GLY A 80 -9.85 -26.73 5.67
C GLY A 80 -10.40 -25.66 4.72
N ASP A 81 -10.91 -24.53 5.22
CA ASP A 81 -11.42 -23.44 4.38
C ASP A 81 -10.28 -22.79 3.58
N VAL A 82 -10.54 -22.42 2.33
CA VAL A 82 -9.61 -21.59 1.55
C VAL A 82 -9.99 -20.13 1.77
N ALA A 83 -9.08 -19.37 2.35
CA ALA A 83 -9.33 -17.99 2.73
C ALA A 83 -8.28 -17.06 2.15
N THR A 84 -8.73 -15.87 1.79
CA THR A 84 -7.89 -14.78 1.34
C THR A 84 -7.82 -13.72 2.43
N VAL A 85 -6.59 -13.43 2.87
CA VAL A 85 -6.28 -12.42 3.90
C VAL A 85 -5.35 -11.36 3.33
N VAL A 86 -5.24 -10.23 4.02
CA VAL A 86 -4.29 -9.16 3.71
C VAL A 86 -3.16 -9.22 4.73
N ARG A 87 -1.92 -9.30 4.26
CA ARG A 87 -0.72 -9.31 5.09
C ARG A 87 -0.37 -7.87 5.52
N ALA A 88 0.50 -7.74 6.51
CA ALA A 88 0.93 -6.44 7.04
C ALA A 88 1.56 -5.50 5.98
N ASP A 89 2.13 -6.06 4.91
CA ASP A 89 2.67 -5.33 3.76
C ASP A 89 1.61 -4.89 2.73
N GLY A 90 0.32 -5.18 2.99
CA GLY A 90 -0.79 -4.88 2.09
C GLY A 90 -1.00 -5.91 0.98
N THR A 91 -0.16 -6.94 0.89
CA THR A 91 -0.32 -8.00 -0.11
C THR A 91 -1.45 -8.94 0.25
N ARG A 92 -2.15 -9.44 -0.77
CA ARG A 92 -3.26 -10.37 -0.59
C ARG A 92 -2.78 -11.79 -0.79
N VAL A 93 -2.92 -12.64 0.24
CA VAL A 93 -2.50 -14.04 0.22
C VAL A 93 -3.72 -14.93 0.33
N THR A 94 -3.80 -15.96 -0.51
CA THR A 94 -4.90 -16.95 -0.51
C THR A 94 -4.34 -18.32 -0.26
N HIS A 95 -4.65 -18.90 0.91
CA HIS A 95 -4.16 -20.20 1.33
C HIS A 95 -5.24 -20.97 2.09
N ARG A 96 -4.99 -22.26 2.36
CA ARG A 96 -5.89 -23.10 3.14
C ARG A 96 -5.65 -22.89 4.63
N VAL A 97 -6.72 -22.66 5.38
CA VAL A 97 -6.70 -22.53 6.84
C VAL A 97 -6.38 -23.90 7.44
N VAL A 98 -5.27 -24.00 8.16
CA VAL A 98 -4.85 -25.21 8.89
C VAL A 98 -5.45 -25.20 10.30
N SER A 99 -5.39 -24.07 10.99
CA SER A 99 -6.00 -23.89 12.31
C SER A 99 -6.55 -22.48 12.48
N VAL A 100 -7.55 -22.37 13.38
CA VAL A 100 -8.21 -21.12 13.76
C VAL A 100 -8.15 -21.03 15.27
N ASP A 101 -7.35 -20.10 15.77
CA ASP A 101 -7.19 -19.82 17.19
C ASP A 101 -7.96 -18.54 17.53
N ALA A 102 -9.02 -18.65 18.33
CA ALA A 102 -9.81 -17.48 18.74
C ALA A 102 -8.94 -16.53 19.57
N THR A 103 -8.75 -15.29 19.11
CA THR A 103 -7.97 -14.27 19.84
C THR A 103 -8.90 -13.32 20.61
N SER A 104 -10.09 -13.03 20.08
CA SER A 104 -11.12 -12.24 20.73
C SER A 104 -12.52 -12.66 20.23
N SER A 105 -13.58 -11.98 20.69
CA SER A 105 -14.95 -12.20 20.19
C SER A 105 -15.14 -11.81 18.73
N THR A 106 -14.25 -10.98 18.17
CA THR A 106 -14.35 -10.44 16.81
C THR A 106 -13.13 -10.74 15.93
N SER A 107 -12.06 -11.33 16.47
CA SER A 107 -10.86 -11.67 15.72
C SER A 107 -10.37 -13.09 15.99
N ALA A 108 -9.79 -13.70 14.97
CA ALA A 108 -9.12 -14.99 15.08
C ALA A 108 -7.71 -14.91 14.50
N MET A 109 -6.81 -15.68 15.09
CA MET A 109 -5.48 -15.93 14.56
C MET A 109 -5.54 -17.18 13.68
N LEU A 110 -5.20 -17.00 12.41
CA LEU A 110 -5.24 -18.04 11.40
C LEU A 110 -3.82 -18.53 11.12
N THR A 111 -3.64 -19.84 11.16
CA THR A 111 -2.48 -20.48 10.54
C THR A 111 -2.92 -20.99 9.18
N MET A 112 -2.30 -20.49 8.12
CA MET A 112 -2.63 -20.86 6.75
C MET A 112 -1.46 -21.59 6.09
N ARG A 113 -1.76 -22.34 5.04
CA ARG A 113 -0.79 -23.08 4.25
C ARG A 113 -1.25 -23.17 2.80
N GLY A 114 -0.38 -22.85 1.85
CA GLY A 114 -0.61 -23.17 0.44
C GLY A 114 -0.63 -24.69 0.21
N ASP A 115 -1.57 -25.18 -0.59
CA ASP A 115 -1.69 -26.63 -0.88
C ASP A 115 -0.42 -27.21 -1.53
N ALA A 116 0.32 -26.40 -2.28
CA ALA A 116 1.59 -26.78 -2.91
C ALA A 116 2.79 -26.69 -1.94
N ASN A 117 2.62 -26.04 -0.79
CA ASN A 117 3.72 -25.77 0.14
C ASN A 117 3.89 -26.94 1.11
N PRO A 118 5.14 -27.36 1.43
CA PRO A 118 5.39 -28.45 2.37
C PRO A 118 5.15 -28.05 3.84
N ALA A 119 5.27 -26.77 4.16
CA ALA A 119 5.12 -26.23 5.51
C ALA A 119 4.03 -25.12 5.55
N PRO A 120 3.45 -24.84 6.74
CA PRO A 120 2.60 -23.68 6.95
C PRO A 120 3.32 -22.36 6.63
N ASP A 121 2.52 -21.32 6.41
CA ASP A 121 3.03 -19.97 6.22
C ASP A 121 3.85 -19.52 7.45
N PRO A 122 4.95 -18.76 7.25
CA PRO A 122 5.80 -18.33 8.36
C PRO A 122 5.07 -17.34 9.30
N ASP A 123 4.12 -16.58 8.78
CA ASP A 123 3.34 -15.62 9.56
C ASP A 123 2.00 -16.23 9.97
N ARG A 124 1.56 -15.91 11.19
CA ARG A 124 0.16 -16.11 11.61
C ARG A 124 -0.63 -14.85 11.34
N TYR A 125 -1.86 -15.01 10.86
CA TYR A 125 -2.69 -13.89 10.42
C TYR A 125 -3.77 -13.60 11.45
N ILE A 126 -3.67 -12.47 12.15
CA ILE A 126 -4.72 -11.99 13.06
C ILE A 126 -5.68 -11.13 12.24
N VAL A 127 -6.90 -11.63 12.01
CA VAL A 127 -7.89 -10.96 11.16
C VAL A 127 -9.26 -10.94 11.82
N ALA A 128 -10.04 -9.88 11.54
CA ALA A 128 -11.43 -9.76 11.94
C ALA A 128 -12.38 -10.37 10.90
N ASP A 129 -12.03 -10.24 9.62
CA ASP A 129 -12.72 -10.85 8.49
C ASP A 129 -11.72 -11.45 7.49
N ALA A 130 -12.23 -12.38 6.68
CA ALA A 130 -11.48 -12.92 5.55
C ALA A 130 -12.43 -13.23 4.40
N ARG A 131 -11.89 -13.30 3.18
CA ARG A 131 -12.67 -13.73 2.02
C ARG A 131 -12.55 -15.24 1.87
N ARG A 132 -13.61 -15.96 2.23
CA ARG A 132 -13.66 -17.42 2.03
C ARG A 132 -14.03 -17.75 0.60
N VAL A 133 -13.29 -18.65 -0.02
CA VAL A 133 -13.55 -19.20 -1.36
C VAL A 133 -14.52 -20.38 -1.22
N TYR A 134 -15.60 -20.38 -2.00
CA TYR A 134 -16.65 -21.41 -1.93
C TYR A 134 -16.55 -22.41 -3.06
N PHE A 135 -16.27 -21.93 -4.26
CA PHE A 135 -16.09 -22.77 -5.43
C PHE A 135 -15.11 -22.12 -6.41
N THR A 136 -14.49 -22.98 -7.22
CA THR A 136 -13.54 -22.59 -8.26
C THR A 136 -13.90 -23.27 -9.57
N VAL A 137 -13.65 -22.59 -10.68
CA VAL A 137 -13.80 -23.13 -12.02
C VAL A 137 -12.44 -23.06 -12.71
N PRO A 138 -11.78 -24.20 -12.97
CA PRO A 138 -10.52 -24.25 -13.70
C PRO A 138 -10.64 -23.55 -15.07
N VAL A 139 -9.54 -23.00 -15.58
CA VAL A 139 -9.42 -22.37 -16.91
C VAL A 139 -10.22 -21.07 -17.10
N LEU A 140 -11.33 -20.89 -16.38
CA LEU A 140 -12.21 -19.73 -16.53
C LEU A 140 -11.54 -18.41 -16.13
N GLY A 141 -10.46 -18.45 -15.33
CA GLY A 141 -9.64 -17.29 -15.03
C GLY A 141 -8.91 -16.75 -16.28
N TYR A 142 -8.49 -17.62 -17.20
CA TYR A 142 -7.92 -17.19 -18.48
C TYR A 142 -8.95 -16.53 -19.40
N VAL A 143 -10.19 -17.02 -19.39
CA VAL A 143 -11.28 -16.39 -20.16
C VAL A 143 -11.63 -15.03 -19.56
N ALA A 144 -11.70 -14.93 -18.23
CA ALA A 144 -11.98 -13.68 -17.52
C ALA A 144 -10.85 -12.66 -17.73
N SER A 145 -9.59 -13.06 -17.66
CA SER A 145 -8.46 -12.18 -17.93
C SER A 145 -8.40 -11.75 -19.39
N TRP A 146 -8.72 -12.66 -20.32
CA TRP A 146 -8.85 -12.33 -21.74
C TRP A 146 -9.96 -11.30 -21.95
N LEU A 147 -11.18 -11.52 -21.43
CA LEU A 147 -12.31 -10.58 -21.57
C LEU A 147 -12.07 -9.21 -20.92
N GLY A 148 -11.28 -9.17 -19.84
CA GLY A 148 -10.89 -7.94 -19.16
C GLY A 148 -9.72 -7.20 -19.81
N ASN A 149 -9.02 -7.85 -20.77
CA ASN A 149 -7.93 -7.22 -21.50
C ASN A 149 -8.49 -6.07 -22.34
N PRO A 150 -7.91 -4.86 -22.28
CA PRO A 150 -8.45 -3.70 -22.95
C PRO A 150 -8.53 -3.83 -24.49
N TYR A 151 -7.60 -4.56 -25.12
CA TYR A 151 -7.71 -4.84 -26.56
C TYR A 151 -8.94 -5.67 -26.88
N THR A 152 -9.27 -6.66 -26.04
CA THR A 152 -10.47 -7.47 -26.25
C THR A 152 -11.73 -6.68 -25.93
N LEU A 153 -11.70 -5.76 -24.95
CA LEU A 153 -12.84 -4.87 -24.67
C LEU A 153 -13.13 -3.98 -25.88
N ALA A 154 -12.09 -3.46 -26.55
CA ALA A 154 -12.25 -2.71 -27.78
C ALA A 154 -12.88 -3.56 -28.90
N ILE A 155 -12.41 -4.79 -29.09
CA ILE A 155 -12.98 -5.73 -30.07
C ILE A 155 -14.44 -6.07 -29.73
N GLN A 156 -14.76 -6.31 -28.47
CA GLN A 156 -16.12 -6.57 -27.99
C GLN A 156 -17.04 -5.37 -28.26
N ALA A 157 -16.59 -4.15 -27.94
CA ALA A 157 -17.34 -2.93 -28.20
C ALA A 157 -17.61 -2.71 -29.70
N LEU A 158 -16.62 -2.98 -30.56
CA LEU A 158 -16.77 -2.93 -32.01
C LEU A 158 -17.75 -4.00 -32.51
N GLY A 159 -17.69 -5.22 -31.98
CA GLY A 159 -18.60 -6.31 -32.31
C GLY A 159 -20.05 -5.98 -31.96
N VAL A 160 -20.29 -5.48 -30.73
CA VAL A 160 -21.62 -5.02 -30.30
C VAL A 160 -22.10 -3.86 -31.15
N SER A 161 -21.24 -2.88 -31.45
CA SER A 161 -21.58 -1.75 -32.31
C SER A 161 -21.96 -2.21 -33.73
N ALA A 162 -21.22 -3.15 -34.31
CA ALA A 162 -21.52 -3.73 -35.62
C ALA A 162 -22.85 -4.49 -35.60
N LEU A 163 -23.13 -5.24 -34.53
CA LEU A 163 -24.39 -5.98 -34.35
C LEU A 163 -25.58 -5.01 -34.26
N LEU A 164 -25.44 -3.92 -33.51
CA LEU A 164 -26.45 -2.86 -33.43
C LEU A 164 -26.63 -2.16 -34.78
N LEU A 165 -25.55 -1.86 -35.50
CA LEU A 165 -25.62 -1.29 -36.84
C LEU A 165 -26.36 -2.22 -37.81
N VAL A 166 -26.19 -3.54 -37.70
CA VAL A 166 -26.93 -4.51 -38.51
C VAL A 166 -28.40 -4.57 -38.10
N ALA A 167 -28.70 -4.57 -36.80
CA ALA A 167 -30.06 -4.61 -36.28
C ALA A 167 -30.89 -3.36 -36.62
N PHE A 168 -30.25 -2.19 -36.61
CA PHE A 168 -30.88 -0.89 -36.86
C PHE A 168 -30.57 -0.31 -38.25
N ALA A 169 -29.95 -1.09 -39.16
CA ALA A 169 -29.71 -0.65 -40.52
C ALA A 169 -31.03 -0.43 -41.27
N PRO A 170 -31.33 0.79 -41.78
CA PRO A 170 -32.53 1.02 -42.58
C PRO A 170 -32.45 0.30 -43.92
N GLU A 171 -33.58 -0.30 -44.33
CA GLU A 171 -33.68 -1.07 -45.56
C GLU A 171 -33.82 -0.13 -46.78
N GLN A 172 -32.78 -0.17 -47.62
CA GLN A 172 -32.67 0.39 -48.98
C GLN A 172 -32.55 1.92 -49.14
N GLY A 173 -31.56 2.32 -49.95
CA GLY A 173 -31.23 3.70 -50.30
C GLY A 173 -29.97 4.26 -49.62
N TRP A 174 -29.74 3.94 -48.35
CA TRP A 174 -28.68 4.62 -47.58
C TRP A 174 -27.26 4.20 -47.98
N ARG A 175 -27.02 2.92 -48.35
CA ARG A 175 -25.68 2.39 -48.66
C ARG A 175 -24.93 3.11 -49.80
N ARG A 176 -25.63 3.84 -50.68
CA ARG A 176 -25.00 4.62 -51.76
C ARG A 176 -24.78 6.10 -51.42
N SER A 177 -25.42 6.63 -50.38
CA SER A 177 -25.30 8.05 -50.04
C SER A 177 -23.97 8.35 -49.32
N ARG A 178 -23.37 9.49 -49.65
CA ARG A 178 -22.11 9.95 -49.03
C ARG A 178 -22.27 10.19 -47.53
N ALA A 179 -23.50 10.49 -47.08
CA ALA A 179 -23.84 10.70 -45.69
C ALA A 179 -23.76 9.40 -44.86
N ALA A 180 -24.16 8.25 -45.40
CA ALA A 180 -24.05 6.95 -44.71
C ALA A 180 -22.60 6.55 -44.47
N ARG A 181 -21.76 6.71 -45.50
CA ARG A 181 -20.32 6.45 -45.42
C ARG A 181 -19.64 7.37 -44.43
N ARG A 182 -20.07 8.63 -44.35
CA ARG A 182 -19.62 9.57 -43.33
C ARG A 182 -20.09 9.16 -41.94
N MET A 183 -21.36 8.79 -41.75
CA MET A 183 -21.89 8.43 -40.43
C MET A 183 -21.26 7.15 -39.87
N VAL A 184 -21.15 6.09 -40.68
CA VAL A 184 -20.47 4.84 -40.30
C VAL A 184 -18.97 5.08 -40.08
N GLY A 185 -18.35 5.89 -40.92
CA GLY A 185 -16.95 6.29 -40.76
C GLY A 185 -16.74 7.09 -39.48
N THR A 186 -17.65 8.02 -39.13
CA THR A 186 -17.57 8.84 -37.92
C THR A 186 -17.91 8.06 -36.67
N THR A 187 -18.82 7.09 -36.70
CA THR A 187 -19.10 6.24 -35.53
C THR A 187 -17.96 5.25 -35.29
N ALA A 188 -17.39 4.66 -36.35
CA ALA A 188 -16.22 3.81 -36.22
C ALA A 188 -15.00 4.62 -35.73
N ALA A 189 -14.80 5.83 -36.26
CA ALA A 189 -13.75 6.75 -35.82
C ALA A 189 -13.99 7.27 -34.39
N ALA A 190 -15.23 7.54 -34.00
CA ALA A 190 -15.55 8.00 -32.65
C ALA A 190 -15.37 6.86 -31.63
N VAL A 191 -15.65 5.62 -31.99
CA VAL A 191 -15.38 4.46 -31.13
C VAL A 191 -13.89 4.19 -31.03
N THR A 192 -13.11 4.27 -32.13
CA THR A 192 -11.64 4.15 -32.03
C THR A 192 -11.02 5.31 -31.27
N VAL A 193 -11.47 6.55 -31.48
CA VAL A 193 -11.00 7.71 -30.72
C VAL A 193 -11.43 7.62 -29.26
N ALA A 194 -12.63 7.13 -28.94
CA ALA A 194 -13.04 6.91 -27.55
C ALA A 194 -12.20 5.83 -26.87
N VAL A 195 -11.87 4.73 -27.55
CA VAL A 195 -10.98 3.67 -27.04
C VAL A 195 -9.54 4.18 -26.84
N VAL A 196 -9.04 5.00 -27.76
CA VAL A 196 -7.72 5.65 -27.64
C VAL A 196 -7.72 6.71 -26.54
N ALA A 197 -8.78 7.51 -26.43
CA ALA A 197 -8.92 8.58 -25.43
C ALA A 197 -9.20 8.06 -24.02
N THR A 198 -9.72 6.84 -23.86
CA THR A 198 -9.77 6.15 -22.55
C THR A 198 -8.40 5.64 -22.08
N GLY A 199 -7.31 5.98 -22.77
CA GLY A 199 -5.95 5.79 -22.27
C GLY A 199 -5.45 4.35 -22.33
N VAL A 200 -5.90 3.54 -23.30
CA VAL A 200 -5.34 2.19 -23.49
C VAL A 200 -4.43 2.05 -24.72
N VAL A 201 -3.92 3.17 -25.21
CA VAL A 201 -2.78 3.17 -26.11
C VAL A 201 -1.71 4.02 -25.45
N ASP A 202 -1.03 3.45 -24.45
CA ASP A 202 0.41 3.65 -24.42
C ASP A 202 0.97 2.78 -25.55
N PRO A 203 1.43 3.35 -26.67
CA PRO A 203 2.48 2.66 -27.39
C PRO A 203 3.66 2.68 -26.42
N GLY A 204 3.85 1.59 -25.69
CA GLY A 204 5.05 1.38 -24.91
C GLY A 204 6.25 1.45 -25.86
N GLU A 205 6.81 2.64 -26.05
CA GLU A 205 8.20 2.77 -26.40
C GLU A 205 8.94 2.15 -25.22
N ALA A 206 9.33 0.89 -25.37
CA ALA A 206 10.42 0.31 -24.60
C ALA A 206 11.71 1.06 -24.98
N ARG A 207 11.85 2.31 -24.50
CA ARG A 207 13.16 2.87 -24.28
C ARG A 207 13.67 2.19 -23.03
N ALA A 208 14.63 1.30 -23.21
CA ALA A 208 15.56 0.97 -22.16
C ALA A 208 16.28 2.27 -21.76
N ALA A 209 15.68 3.01 -20.83
CA ALA A 209 16.38 4.06 -20.12
C ALA A 209 17.34 3.35 -19.17
N THR A 210 18.57 3.14 -19.62
CA THR A 210 19.71 2.93 -18.72
C THR A 210 19.96 4.26 -18.00
N ALA A 211 19.12 4.55 -17.01
CA ALA A 211 19.34 5.64 -16.07
C ALA A 211 19.92 5.02 -14.79
N ASN A 212 21.20 5.27 -14.54
CA ASN A 212 21.78 5.05 -13.22
C ASN A 212 21.08 5.99 -12.24
N ALA A 213 20.20 5.45 -11.40
CA ALA A 213 19.59 6.18 -10.32
C ALA A 213 20.59 6.30 -9.16
N THR A 214 21.41 7.36 -9.19
CA THR A 214 22.23 7.74 -8.04
C THR A 214 21.32 8.40 -7.00
N ALA A 215 20.89 7.65 -6.01
CA ALA A 215 20.16 8.19 -4.86
C ALA A 215 21.16 8.72 -3.82
N THR A 216 21.45 10.02 -3.86
CA THR A 216 22.16 10.70 -2.76
C THR A 216 21.15 10.94 -1.63
N GLY A 217 20.88 9.91 -0.82
CA GLY A 217 20.01 10.01 0.33
C GLY A 217 20.79 10.40 1.58
N ALA A 218 20.59 11.61 2.10
CA ALA A 218 20.85 11.88 3.50
C ALA A 218 19.78 11.15 4.33
N LEU A 219 20.19 10.16 5.13
CA LEU A 219 19.33 9.50 6.11
C LEU A 219 18.98 10.50 7.21
N ALA A 220 17.93 11.29 6.99
CA ALA A 220 17.23 11.96 8.07
C ALA A 220 16.28 10.94 8.69
N THR A 221 16.55 10.51 9.93
CA THR A 221 15.65 9.69 10.78
C THR A 221 14.38 10.44 11.20
N GLY A 222 13.94 11.43 10.40
CA GLY A 222 12.80 12.29 10.68
C GLY A 222 11.51 11.73 10.09
N ARG A 223 10.52 11.48 10.94
CA ARG A 223 9.14 11.27 10.49
C ARG A 223 8.65 12.53 9.76
N PRO A 224 7.91 12.42 8.64
CA PRO A 224 7.36 13.59 7.97
C PRO A 224 6.49 14.42 8.92
N ALA A 225 6.63 15.74 8.86
CA ALA A 225 5.79 16.64 9.65
C ALA A 225 4.31 16.46 9.28
N ASN A 226 3.43 16.60 10.27
CA ASN A 226 1.99 16.49 10.05
C ASN A 226 1.48 17.66 9.20
N PRO A 227 0.49 17.44 8.32
CA PRO A 227 -0.20 18.53 7.63
C PRO A 227 -0.88 19.43 8.66
N THR A 228 -0.69 20.74 8.52
CA THR A 228 -1.15 21.74 9.50
C THR A 228 -2.61 22.11 9.34
N SER A 229 -3.10 22.16 8.09
CA SER A 229 -4.51 22.43 7.79
C SER A 229 -4.88 21.92 6.40
N LEU A 230 -6.17 21.67 6.20
CA LEU A 230 -6.78 21.39 4.90
C LEU A 230 -8.05 22.22 4.80
N SER A 231 -8.02 23.27 3.97
CA SER A 231 -9.13 24.18 3.76
C SER A 231 -9.88 23.84 2.47
N CYS A 232 -11.19 24.05 2.47
CA CYS A 232 -12.05 23.83 1.30
C CYS A 232 -12.81 25.10 0.93
N TYR A 233 -12.79 25.42 -0.35
CA TYR A 233 -13.51 26.57 -0.93
C TYR A 233 -14.50 26.08 -1.98
N ASN A 234 -15.73 26.59 -1.90
CA ASN A 234 -16.74 26.32 -2.92
C ASN A 234 -16.46 27.19 -4.16
N THR A 235 -16.45 26.56 -5.32
CA THR A 235 -16.33 27.21 -6.63
C THR A 235 -17.52 26.82 -7.49
N THR A 236 -17.81 27.62 -8.53
CA THR A 236 -18.88 27.33 -9.47
C THR A 236 -18.29 27.33 -10.87
N THR A 237 -18.58 26.29 -11.64
CA THR A 237 -18.13 26.15 -13.03
C THR A 237 -19.33 25.91 -13.92
N THR A 238 -19.37 26.56 -15.07
CA THR A 238 -20.45 26.38 -16.05
C THR A 238 -20.09 25.26 -17.01
N TYR A 239 -20.96 24.28 -17.16
CA TYR A 239 -20.81 23.19 -18.12
C TYR A 239 -22.11 22.97 -18.88
N LEU A 240 -22.05 22.87 -20.21
CA LEU A 240 -23.25 22.76 -21.08
C LEU A 240 -24.35 23.78 -20.72
N LEU A 241 -23.97 25.03 -20.47
CA LEU A 241 -24.86 26.15 -20.10
C LEU A 241 -25.58 26.00 -18.74
N LEU A 242 -25.22 24.99 -17.93
CA LEU A 242 -25.73 24.79 -16.58
C LEU A 242 -24.62 25.09 -15.55
N PRO A 243 -24.92 25.79 -14.45
CA PRO A 243 -23.98 25.97 -13.35
C PRO A 243 -23.82 24.65 -12.58
N TYR A 244 -22.57 24.30 -12.25
CA TYR A 244 -22.21 23.17 -11.40
C TYR A 244 -21.40 23.64 -10.20
N SER A 245 -21.67 23.10 -9.01
CA SER A 245 -20.86 23.37 -7.82
C SER A 245 -19.63 22.46 -7.79
N THR A 246 -18.46 23.06 -7.65
CA THR A 246 -17.18 22.38 -7.50
C THR A 246 -16.50 22.85 -6.23
N VAL A 247 -15.44 22.16 -5.82
CA VAL A 247 -14.66 22.54 -4.65
C VAL A 247 -13.18 22.65 -5.01
N GLU A 248 -12.49 23.50 -4.28
CA GLU A 248 -11.05 23.69 -4.36
C GLU A 248 -10.46 23.47 -2.96
N LEU A 249 -9.53 22.52 -2.86
CA LEU A 249 -8.82 22.22 -1.62
C LEU A 249 -7.50 23.00 -1.58
N ARG A 250 -7.20 23.60 -0.43
CA ARG A 250 -5.95 24.35 -0.21
C ARG A 250 -5.28 23.96 1.09
N TRP A 251 -3.96 23.85 1.08
CA TRP A 251 -3.16 23.60 2.29
C TRP A 251 -1.79 24.30 2.20
N PRO A 252 -1.13 24.59 3.34
CA PRO A 252 0.21 25.18 3.32
C PRO A 252 1.25 24.25 2.68
N ASN A 253 2.08 24.81 1.79
CA ASN A 253 3.20 24.11 1.15
C ASN A 253 4.47 24.98 1.23
N PRO A 254 5.04 25.18 2.43
CA PRO A 254 6.24 26.01 2.59
C PRO A 254 7.44 25.38 1.88
N PRO A 255 8.42 26.19 1.43
CA PRO A 255 9.60 25.67 0.72
C PRO A 255 10.44 24.68 1.54
N SER A 256 10.30 24.69 2.89
CA SER A 256 10.91 23.68 3.77
C SER A 256 10.36 22.26 3.57
N GLN A 257 9.22 22.10 2.89
CA GLN A 257 8.58 20.82 2.56
C GLN A 257 8.76 20.43 1.09
N ALA A 258 9.69 21.04 0.35
CA ALA A 258 9.87 20.77 -1.09
C ALA A 258 10.12 19.29 -1.45
N ASN A 259 10.61 18.50 -0.49
CA ASN A 259 10.89 17.07 -0.65
C ASN A 259 9.69 16.17 -0.30
N TYR A 260 8.55 16.74 0.07
CA TYR A 260 7.38 15.98 0.51
C TYR A 260 6.54 15.57 -0.70
N THR A 261 5.75 14.51 -0.53
CA THR A 261 4.65 14.16 -1.42
C THR A 261 3.36 14.21 -0.60
N TYR A 262 2.37 14.95 -1.07
CA TYR A 262 1.05 15.03 -0.44
C TYR A 262 0.16 13.91 -1.00
N GLU A 263 -0.44 13.11 -0.11
CA GLU A 263 -1.44 12.10 -0.48
C GLU A 263 -2.82 12.56 -0.05
N LEU A 264 -3.70 12.72 -1.04
CA LEU A 264 -5.13 12.92 -0.84
C LEU A 264 -5.84 11.58 -0.99
N SER A 265 -6.41 11.07 0.10
CA SER A 265 -7.18 9.83 0.11
C SER A 265 -8.66 10.09 0.37
N PHE A 266 -9.51 9.22 -0.18
CA PHE A 266 -10.96 9.28 -0.08
C PHE A 266 -11.47 7.98 0.56
N PRO A 267 -11.48 7.88 1.90
CA PRO A 267 -11.90 6.68 2.60
C PRO A 267 -13.30 6.23 2.18
N GLY A 268 -13.47 4.92 1.98
CA GLY A 268 -14.76 4.34 1.59
C GLY A 268 -15.08 4.42 0.09
N GLN A 269 -14.14 4.88 -0.73
CA GLN A 269 -14.29 4.95 -2.20
C GLN A 269 -13.34 3.97 -2.90
N THR A 270 -13.69 3.57 -4.13
CA THR A 270 -12.83 2.72 -4.99
C THR A 270 -11.75 3.50 -5.72
N GLN A 271 -11.65 4.81 -5.47
CA GLN A 271 -10.66 5.69 -6.10
C GLN A 271 -9.29 5.54 -5.42
N ALA A 272 -8.24 5.40 -6.23
CA ALA A 272 -6.87 5.39 -5.72
C ALA A 272 -6.51 6.75 -5.09
N PRO A 273 -5.64 6.75 -4.05
CA PRO A 273 -5.12 8.00 -3.49
C PRO A 273 -4.41 8.84 -4.55
N ILE A 274 -4.59 10.15 -4.47
CA ILE A 274 -3.96 11.10 -5.38
C ILE A 274 -2.65 11.56 -4.75
N LEU A 275 -1.53 11.34 -5.45
CA LEU A 275 -0.20 11.72 -5.01
C LEU A 275 0.24 13.00 -5.72
N LEU A 276 0.64 14.00 -4.94
CA LEU A 276 0.97 15.35 -5.38
C LEU A 276 2.37 15.72 -4.86
N PRO A 277 3.42 15.66 -5.69
CA PRO A 277 4.77 16.05 -5.29
C PRO A 277 4.82 17.53 -4.87
N ALA A 278 5.32 17.85 -3.67
CA ALA A 278 5.33 19.23 -3.16
C ALA A 278 6.11 20.20 -4.07
N SER A 279 7.13 19.69 -4.77
CA SER A 279 7.94 20.43 -5.74
C SER A 279 7.16 20.93 -6.96
N SER A 280 6.02 20.33 -7.30
CA SER A 280 5.17 20.76 -8.41
C SER A 280 4.03 21.69 -8.00
N LEU A 281 3.90 22.02 -6.70
CA LEU A 281 2.82 22.85 -6.18
C LEU A 281 3.33 24.20 -5.70
N ALA A 282 2.51 25.24 -5.88
CA ALA A 282 2.74 26.55 -5.29
C ALA A 282 2.51 26.53 -3.76
N ASN A 283 2.80 27.65 -3.09
CA ASN A 283 2.44 27.87 -1.69
C ASN A 283 1.39 29.00 -1.59
N PRO A 284 0.16 28.75 -1.11
CA PRO A 284 -0.38 27.46 -0.68
C PRO A 284 -0.55 26.48 -1.85
N ALA A 285 -0.47 25.19 -1.54
CA ALA A 285 -0.82 24.13 -2.48
C ALA A 285 -2.32 24.17 -2.76
N VAL A 286 -2.69 24.00 -4.04
CA VAL A 286 -4.07 24.06 -4.51
C VAL A 286 -4.37 22.82 -5.31
N TYR A 287 -5.48 22.16 -4.99
CA TYR A 287 -6.03 21.06 -5.76
C TYR A 287 -7.46 21.37 -6.19
N LYS A 288 -7.69 21.35 -7.51
CA LYS A 288 -9.00 21.55 -8.14
C LYS A 288 -9.48 20.21 -8.68
N PHE A 289 -10.75 19.89 -8.44
CA PHE A 289 -11.36 18.71 -9.02
C PHE A 289 -11.64 18.99 -10.52
N GLU A 290 -10.79 18.47 -11.40
CA GLU A 290 -10.92 18.66 -12.86
C GLU A 290 -11.86 17.64 -13.53
N GLN A 291 -12.27 17.98 -14.75
CA GLN A 291 -13.37 17.40 -15.55
C GLN A 291 -13.33 15.86 -15.72
N GLY A 292 -12.18 15.21 -15.61
CA GLY A 292 -12.04 13.74 -15.73
C GLY A 292 -12.44 12.96 -14.48
N ILE A 293 -12.54 13.61 -13.32
CA ILE A 293 -12.87 12.99 -12.03
C ILE A 293 -14.40 13.06 -11.78
N LEU A 294 -15.14 13.80 -12.61
CA LEU A 294 -16.60 13.91 -12.53
C LEU A 294 -17.32 12.55 -12.75
N GLY A 295 -16.72 11.62 -13.51
CA GLY A 295 -17.26 10.27 -13.68
C GLY A 295 -17.30 9.49 -12.36
N SER A 296 -16.28 9.66 -11.52
CA SER A 296 -16.18 9.07 -10.18
C SER A 296 -16.94 9.87 -9.11
N LEU A 297 -17.36 11.10 -9.43
CA LEU A 297 -18.21 11.93 -8.58
C LEU A 297 -19.70 11.73 -8.87
N LEU A 298 -20.06 11.13 -10.00
CA LEU A 298 -21.44 10.74 -10.28
C LEU A 298 -21.95 9.71 -9.27
N THR A 299 -21.09 8.84 -8.74
CA THR A 299 -21.43 7.94 -7.61
C THR A 299 -21.69 8.71 -6.31
N TRP A 300 -20.98 9.82 -6.08
CA TRP A 300 -21.23 10.69 -4.92
C TRP A 300 -22.57 11.41 -5.05
N ILE A 301 -22.89 11.88 -6.25
CA ILE A 301 -24.15 12.56 -6.55
C ILE A 301 -25.32 11.56 -6.43
N LEU A 302 -25.21 10.35 -6.97
CA LEU A 302 -26.28 9.35 -6.87
C LEU A 302 -26.43 8.73 -5.47
N GLY A 303 -25.37 8.74 -4.66
CA GLY A 303 -25.34 8.14 -3.33
C GLY A 303 -25.78 9.05 -2.19
N GLY A 304 -25.83 10.37 -2.39
CA GLY A 304 -26.28 11.36 -1.40
C GLY A 304 -25.60 11.24 -0.04
N GLY A 305 -24.50 11.97 0.21
CA GLY A 305 -23.80 11.87 1.49
C GLY A 305 -22.68 12.87 1.71
N SER A 306 -22.16 12.87 2.94
CA SER A 306 -20.92 13.55 3.32
C SER A 306 -19.76 12.57 3.26
N TYR A 307 -18.67 12.96 2.62
CA TYR A 307 -17.49 12.14 2.37
C TYR A 307 -16.25 12.86 2.93
N PRO A 308 -15.43 12.18 3.75
CA PRO A 308 -14.19 12.75 4.24
C PRO A 308 -13.09 12.67 3.18
N VAL A 309 -12.28 13.71 3.12
CA VAL A 309 -11.02 13.79 2.37
C VAL A 309 -9.89 13.90 3.38
N VAL A 310 -8.91 13.02 3.28
CA VAL A 310 -7.80 12.94 4.24
C VAL A 310 -6.49 13.26 3.52
N LEU A 311 -5.82 14.33 3.95
CA LEU A 311 -4.49 14.73 3.53
C LEU A 311 -3.43 14.14 4.46
N THR A 312 -2.44 13.47 3.87
CA THR A 312 -1.28 12.87 4.55
C THR A 312 0.01 13.35 3.89
N ASN A 313 1.05 13.60 4.68
CA ASN A 313 2.37 13.99 4.16
C ASN A 313 3.28 12.76 4.07
N LEU A 314 4.02 12.63 2.98
CA LEU A 314 4.95 11.54 2.73
C LEU A 314 6.35 12.04 2.39
N ILE A 315 7.37 11.27 2.78
CA ILE A 315 8.75 11.38 2.27
C ILE A 315 9.16 9.96 1.87
N GLY A 316 9.34 9.72 0.57
CA GLY A 316 9.48 8.35 0.06
C GLY A 316 8.26 7.50 0.48
N ASN A 317 8.50 6.42 1.23
CA ASN A 317 7.45 5.51 1.71
C ASN A 317 6.95 5.82 3.13
N PHE A 318 7.52 6.82 3.81
CA PHE A 318 7.14 7.15 5.19
C PHE A 318 5.96 8.12 5.22
N ARG A 319 4.95 7.83 6.05
CA ARG A 319 3.75 8.66 6.26
C ARG A 319 3.81 9.46 7.56
N SER A 320 3.21 10.65 7.56
CA SER A 320 3.04 11.47 8.77
C SER A 320 2.19 10.78 9.84
N SER A 321 2.39 11.16 11.10
CA SER A 321 1.63 10.61 12.25
C SER A 321 0.19 11.12 12.34
N GLY A 322 -0.01 12.37 11.93
CA GLY A 322 -1.28 13.05 11.88
C GLY A 322 -1.69 13.29 10.45
N THR A 323 -2.99 13.51 10.27
CA THR A 323 -3.64 13.75 8.99
C THR A 323 -4.57 14.94 9.12
N ALA A 324 -4.70 15.74 8.06
CA ALA A 324 -5.69 16.82 8.01
C ALA A 324 -6.91 16.30 7.25
N THR A 325 -8.10 16.44 7.85
CA THR A 325 -9.34 15.90 7.27
C THR A 325 -10.33 17.03 6.98
N GLN A 326 -11.01 16.92 5.85
CA GLN A 326 -12.06 17.86 5.42
C GLN A 326 -13.26 17.08 4.88
N SER A 327 -14.47 17.48 5.26
CA SER A 327 -15.70 16.86 4.75
C SER A 327 -16.24 17.59 3.54
N LEU A 328 -16.66 16.82 2.55
CA LEU A 328 -17.33 17.28 1.34
C LEU A 328 -18.74 16.68 1.30
N ARG A 329 -19.71 17.39 0.76
CA ARG A 329 -21.08 16.90 0.56
C ARG A 329 -21.44 16.94 -0.91
N ALA A 330 -22.00 15.85 -1.41
CA ALA A 330 -22.57 15.83 -2.74
C ALA A 330 -24.02 16.33 -2.73
N THR A 331 -24.35 17.16 -3.72
CA THR A 331 -25.65 17.78 -3.91
C THR A 331 -26.25 17.30 -5.22
N THR A 332 -27.46 16.75 -5.14
CA THR A 332 -28.23 16.30 -6.31
C THR A 332 -29.11 17.43 -6.82
N PRO A 333 -29.36 17.50 -8.16
CA PRO A 333 -30.27 18.50 -8.74
C PRO A 333 -31.72 18.37 -8.24
N VAL A 334 -32.07 17.25 -7.60
CA VAL A 334 -33.40 17.02 -7.02
C VAL A 334 -33.67 17.93 -5.80
N PHE A 335 -32.63 18.29 -5.03
CA PHE A 335 -32.78 18.99 -3.75
C PHE A 335 -32.07 20.37 -3.71
N GLU A 336 -30.96 20.55 -4.43
CA GLU A 336 -30.21 21.81 -4.46
C GLU A 336 -29.62 22.10 -5.85
N VAL A 337 -29.74 23.35 -6.30
CA VAL A 337 -29.16 23.86 -7.55
C VAL A 337 -28.13 24.94 -7.22
N PRO A 338 -26.92 24.94 -7.80
CA PRO A 338 -26.38 23.96 -8.75
C PRO A 338 -25.96 22.62 -8.15
N ALA A 339 -26.22 21.53 -8.86
CA ALA A 339 -25.75 20.18 -8.52
C ALA A 339 -24.22 20.10 -8.54
N GLY A 340 -23.65 19.21 -7.73
CA GLY A 340 -22.20 19.04 -7.61
C GLY A 340 -21.73 18.79 -6.18
N ILE A 341 -20.55 19.27 -5.81
CA ILE A 341 -19.96 19.06 -4.49
C ILE A 341 -19.84 20.40 -3.77
N ARG A 342 -20.03 20.37 -2.46
CA ARG A 342 -19.79 21.53 -1.59
C ARG A 342 -18.98 21.16 -0.37
N CYS A 343 -18.21 22.12 0.12
CA CYS A 343 -17.51 22.06 1.38
C CYS A 343 -18.52 22.06 2.53
N VAL A 344 -18.30 21.17 3.50
CA VAL A 344 -19.00 21.21 4.78
C VAL A 344 -18.03 21.77 5.81
N SER A 345 -18.29 22.98 6.31
CA SER A 345 -17.59 23.45 7.51
C SER A 345 -17.95 22.53 8.67
N PRO A 346 -17.00 22.11 9.53
CA PRO A 346 -17.33 21.38 10.75
C PRO A 346 -18.26 22.27 11.58
N THR A 347 -19.56 22.00 11.50
CA THR A 347 -20.58 22.80 12.14
C THR A 347 -20.60 22.35 13.59
N GLY A 348 -19.99 23.15 14.47
CA GLY A 348 -20.24 23.04 15.90
C GLY A 348 -21.73 23.25 16.18
N THR A 349 -22.36 22.23 16.75
CA THR A 349 -23.57 22.31 17.59
C THR A 349 -23.35 21.26 18.69
N ALA A 350 -22.75 21.68 19.82
CA ALA A 350 -23.36 22.10 21.10
C ALA A 350 -23.40 20.92 22.10
N SER A 351 -22.71 20.94 23.24
CA SER A 351 -22.74 22.00 24.27
C SER A 351 -21.36 22.51 24.71
N ALA A 352 -21.27 23.83 24.76
CA ALA A 352 -20.34 24.54 25.61
C ALA A 352 -20.69 24.32 27.09
N ARG A 353 -19.67 24.07 27.93
CA ARG A 353 -19.62 24.69 29.25
C ARG A 353 -18.37 25.56 29.28
N LEU A 354 -18.61 26.84 29.49
CA LEU A 354 -17.66 27.94 29.40
C LEU A 354 -16.38 27.69 30.20
N ALA A 355 -15.24 27.88 29.55
CA ALA A 355 -14.04 28.38 30.22
C ALA A 355 -14.12 29.91 30.21
N PRO A 356 -13.92 30.60 31.35
CA PRO A 356 -13.59 32.02 31.32
C PRO A 356 -12.08 32.18 31.21
N THR A 357 -11.65 32.83 30.13
CA THR A 357 -10.35 33.49 30.02
C THR A 357 -10.40 34.84 30.71
N THR A 358 -9.48 35.11 31.63
CA THR A 358 -9.03 36.48 31.94
C THR A 358 -7.52 36.51 32.09
N THR A 359 -6.92 37.41 31.33
CA THR A 359 -5.51 37.70 31.13
C THR A 359 -4.92 38.55 32.26
N SER A 360 -3.62 38.32 32.56
CA SER A 360 -2.61 39.18 33.22
C SER A 360 -2.89 39.83 34.58
N SER A 361 -2.02 39.54 35.56
CA SER A 361 -1.10 40.52 36.18
C SER A 361 -0.15 39.82 37.17
N ALA A 362 1.12 40.25 37.15
CA ALA A 362 2.20 39.79 38.01
C ALA A 362 2.11 40.34 39.45
N ALA A 363 2.57 39.57 40.45
CA ALA A 363 3.45 40.02 41.55
C ALA A 363 3.67 38.93 42.63
N SER A 364 4.94 38.65 42.92
CA SER A 364 5.59 38.28 44.20
C SER A 364 4.89 37.37 45.23
N SER A 365 5.55 36.26 45.59
CA SER A 365 6.40 36.14 46.81
C SER A 365 6.82 34.68 47.08
N ALA A 366 7.98 34.54 47.71
CA ALA A 366 8.85 33.38 47.91
C ALA A 366 8.32 32.23 48.85
N PRO A 367 9.05 31.09 48.97
CA PRO A 367 8.64 29.90 49.70
C PRO A 367 9.28 29.80 51.11
N PRO A 368 8.99 28.73 51.87
CA PRO A 368 9.97 28.23 52.82
C PRO A 368 10.34 26.75 52.62
N SER A 369 11.65 26.53 52.50
CA SER A 369 12.47 25.47 53.11
C SER A 369 12.13 25.30 54.61
N THR A 370 12.34 24.22 55.36
CA THR A 370 13.39 23.18 55.50
C THR A 370 12.86 22.31 56.68
N SER A 371 13.16 21.02 56.85
CA SER A 371 14.41 20.53 57.45
C SER A 371 14.35 18.99 57.54
N ALA A 372 15.46 18.35 57.20
CA ALA A 372 15.77 16.96 57.54
C ALA A 372 16.34 16.86 58.97
N SER A 373 16.24 15.70 59.60
CA SER A 373 17.14 15.26 60.68
C SER A 373 17.18 13.74 60.77
N SER A 374 18.38 13.20 60.57
CA SER A 374 18.79 11.82 60.80
C SER A 374 19.26 11.63 62.25
N THR A 375 19.13 10.43 62.81
CA THR A 375 20.08 9.94 63.84
C THR A 375 20.11 8.41 63.88
N SER A 376 21.32 7.90 64.08
CA SER A 376 21.76 6.52 63.93
C SER A 376 21.75 5.72 65.23
N ALA A 377 21.76 4.39 65.06
CA ALA A 377 22.46 3.36 65.84
C ALA A 377 22.02 3.06 67.29
N SER A 378 21.81 1.77 67.59
CA SER A 378 22.51 1.01 68.65
C SER A 378 22.12 -0.48 68.62
N SER A 379 23.09 -1.31 68.97
CA SER A 379 23.19 -2.77 68.95
C SER A 379 22.78 -3.45 70.27
N THR A 380 22.97 -4.78 70.32
CA THR A 380 22.98 -5.75 71.47
C THR A 380 21.67 -6.52 71.69
N SER A 381 21.61 -7.85 71.45
CA SER A 381 22.22 -9.03 72.12
C SER A 381 21.42 -9.49 73.34
N ASP A 382 20.94 -10.75 73.31
CA ASP A 382 20.88 -11.76 74.38
C ASP A 382 19.80 -12.81 74.03
N ALA A 383 20.16 -14.06 73.70
CA ALA A 383 20.36 -15.21 74.60
C ALA A 383 19.06 -15.64 75.33
N ALA A 384 18.70 -16.90 75.59
CA ALA A 384 19.11 -18.26 75.25
C ALA A 384 18.08 -19.19 75.98
N SER A 385 18.08 -20.50 75.68
CA SER A 385 17.48 -21.66 76.41
C SER A 385 16.28 -22.31 75.70
N SER A 386 16.38 -23.40 74.95
CA SER A 386 16.83 -24.80 75.22
C SER A 386 15.64 -25.80 75.37
N PRO A 387 15.80 -27.08 74.95
CA PRO A 387 14.73 -28.04 74.59
C PRO A 387 14.60 -29.18 75.66
N PRO A 388 13.98 -30.38 75.46
CA PRO A 388 14.52 -31.45 74.57
C PRO A 388 13.55 -32.54 74.00
N ALA A 389 14.10 -33.31 73.03
CA ALA A 389 14.04 -34.77 72.78
C ALA A 389 12.74 -35.51 72.38
N SER A 390 12.76 -36.19 71.20
CA SER A 390 13.02 -37.66 71.07
C SER A 390 12.75 -38.20 69.63
N SER A 391 13.73 -38.91 69.06
CA SER A 391 13.70 -39.76 67.83
C SER A 391 13.12 -41.18 68.16
N PRO A 392 13.08 -42.25 67.30
CA PRO A 392 13.75 -42.49 65.99
C PRO A 392 13.06 -43.41 64.91
N SER A 393 13.69 -43.48 63.71
CA SER A 393 13.98 -44.64 62.79
C SER A 393 12.89 -45.66 62.36
N ALA A 394 12.82 -46.32 61.19
CA ALA A 394 13.52 -46.50 59.88
C ALA A 394 12.64 -47.54 59.06
N PRO A 395 12.97 -48.16 57.89
CA PRO A 395 14.16 -48.11 57.02
C PRO A 395 13.90 -48.03 55.49
N ALA A 396 15.01 -47.98 54.73
CA ALA A 396 15.14 -47.84 53.27
C ALA A 396 15.32 -49.19 52.51
N ALA A 397 15.03 -49.18 51.19
CA ALA A 397 15.80 -49.79 50.06
C ALA A 397 14.91 -50.03 48.79
N PRO A 398 15.43 -50.17 47.55
CA PRO A 398 16.75 -49.81 47.01
C PRO A 398 16.69 -48.91 45.75
N THR A 399 17.87 -48.40 45.41
CA THR A 399 18.30 -47.68 44.21
C THR A 399 18.24 -48.53 42.94
N THR A 400 17.64 -48.00 41.88
CA THR A 400 17.97 -48.34 40.49
C THR A 400 18.52 -47.10 39.79
N THR A 401 19.83 -47.14 39.58
CA THR A 401 20.58 -46.33 38.65
C THR A 401 20.06 -46.60 37.23
N SER A 402 19.45 -45.61 36.60
CA SER A 402 19.41 -45.53 35.14
C SER A 402 20.26 -44.35 34.72
N GLU A 403 21.45 -44.71 34.26
CA GLU A 403 22.46 -43.96 33.56
C GLU A 403 21.81 -42.99 32.54
N VAL A 404 21.95 -41.70 32.80
CA VAL A 404 21.64 -40.65 31.83
C VAL A 404 22.73 -40.73 30.76
N ALA A 405 22.37 -41.20 29.57
CA ALA A 405 23.20 -41.08 28.38
C ALA A 405 23.57 -39.59 28.17
N PRO A 406 24.83 -39.26 27.86
CA PRO A 406 25.17 -37.88 27.55
C PRO A 406 24.38 -37.44 26.32
N SER A 407 23.66 -36.32 26.47
CA SER A 407 23.02 -35.62 25.35
C SER A 407 23.99 -35.50 24.18
N PRO A 408 23.56 -35.76 22.93
CA PRO A 408 24.44 -35.60 21.78
C PRO A 408 24.92 -34.15 21.74
N THR A 409 26.24 -33.98 21.70
CA THR A 409 26.86 -32.68 21.39
C THR A 409 26.25 -32.19 20.08
N PRO A 410 25.69 -30.98 20.03
CA PRO A 410 25.16 -30.44 18.79
C PRO A 410 26.27 -30.39 17.74
N GLU A 411 26.08 -31.12 16.64
CA GLU A 411 27.01 -31.16 15.52
C GLU A 411 26.45 -30.27 14.40
N LEU A 412 27.28 -29.35 13.90
CA LEU A 412 26.88 -28.44 12.82
C LEU A 412 26.56 -29.24 11.54
N PRO A 413 25.52 -28.84 10.78
CA PRO A 413 25.21 -29.47 9.49
C PRO A 413 26.42 -29.46 8.53
N ALA A 414 26.59 -30.54 7.75
CA ALA A 414 27.64 -30.62 6.74
C ALA A 414 27.48 -29.50 5.68
N GLY A 415 28.61 -28.98 5.18
CA GLY A 415 28.65 -27.96 4.12
C GLY A 415 28.82 -26.51 4.60
N GLY A 416 28.90 -26.27 5.92
CA GLY A 416 29.21 -24.96 6.48
C GLY A 416 30.72 -24.71 6.56
N THR A 417 31.14 -23.46 6.37
CA THR A 417 32.54 -23.05 6.56
C THR A 417 32.73 -22.53 7.98
N PRO A 418 33.49 -23.22 8.85
CA PRO A 418 33.66 -22.83 10.24
C PRO A 418 34.56 -21.59 10.37
N THR A 419 34.30 -20.79 11.39
CA THR A 419 35.21 -19.73 11.84
C THR A 419 36.44 -20.32 12.53
N SER A 420 37.48 -19.53 12.76
CA SER A 420 38.73 -19.97 13.38
C SER A 420 38.55 -20.49 14.82
N SER A 421 37.55 -19.98 15.56
CA SER A 421 37.18 -20.47 16.89
C SER A 421 36.37 -21.77 16.86
N GLY A 422 35.87 -22.19 15.68
CA GLY A 422 34.99 -23.35 15.51
C GLY A 422 33.58 -23.16 16.08
N ARG A 423 33.28 -22.01 16.70
CA ARG A 423 32.00 -21.73 17.36
C ARG A 423 30.86 -21.43 16.40
N TYR A 424 31.18 -20.94 15.21
CA TYR A 424 30.21 -20.57 14.19
C TYR A 424 30.59 -21.18 12.84
N ALA A 425 29.60 -21.49 12.02
CA ALA A 425 29.81 -21.80 10.61
C ALA A 425 28.83 -21.01 9.75
N PHE A 426 29.32 -20.47 8.63
CA PHE A 426 28.45 -19.87 7.63
C PHE A 426 28.09 -20.88 6.55
N TYR A 427 26.90 -20.71 5.98
CA TYR A 427 26.37 -21.47 4.85
C TYR A 427 25.90 -20.48 3.79
N ASP A 428 26.36 -20.66 2.56
CA ASP A 428 25.99 -19.87 1.40
C ASP A 428 25.26 -20.77 0.40
N ASP A 429 24.02 -20.41 0.06
CA ASP A 429 23.17 -21.13 -0.90
C ASP A 429 23.08 -20.43 -2.27
N GLY A 430 23.93 -19.42 -2.52
CA GLY A 430 23.95 -18.67 -3.79
C GLY A 430 22.92 -17.55 -3.84
N GLY A 431 22.46 -17.05 -2.69
CA GLY A 431 21.51 -15.94 -2.59
C GLY A 431 21.16 -15.56 -1.15
N ALA A 432 21.42 -16.45 -0.19
CA ALA A 432 21.30 -16.23 1.23
C ALA A 432 22.53 -16.78 1.97
N VAL A 433 23.02 -15.98 2.92
CA VAL A 433 24.12 -16.35 3.81
C VAL A 433 23.55 -16.49 5.21
N THR A 434 23.78 -17.65 5.83
CA THR A 434 23.35 -17.91 7.22
C THR A 434 24.53 -18.25 8.10
N ILE A 435 24.53 -17.82 9.36
CA ILE A 435 25.51 -18.23 10.38
C ILE A 435 24.77 -19.07 11.42
N ARG A 436 25.36 -20.20 11.80
CA ARG A 436 24.85 -21.08 12.86
C ARG A 436 25.83 -21.17 14.02
N ASP A 437 25.32 -21.23 15.24
CA ASP A 437 26.11 -21.52 16.44
C ASP A 437 26.32 -23.03 16.59
N ALA A 438 27.55 -23.45 16.82
CA ALA A 438 27.93 -24.84 17.04
C ALA A 438 27.28 -25.45 18.30
N THR A 439 26.95 -24.61 19.28
CA THR A 439 26.44 -25.03 20.59
C THR A 439 24.92 -25.20 20.60
N SER A 440 24.19 -24.44 19.78
CA SER A 440 22.72 -24.50 19.73
C SER A 440 22.18 -25.03 18.41
N THR A 441 23.01 -25.13 17.36
CA THR A 441 22.64 -25.37 15.95
C THR A 441 21.65 -24.36 15.36
N GLU A 442 21.29 -23.32 16.12
CA GLU A 442 20.35 -22.28 15.74
C GLU A 442 20.97 -21.35 14.69
N VAL A 443 20.14 -20.85 13.79
CA VAL A 443 20.54 -19.81 12.84
C VAL A 443 20.56 -18.48 13.59
N VAL A 444 21.76 -18.00 13.92
CA VAL A 444 21.97 -16.75 14.65
C VAL A 444 21.98 -15.52 13.74
N TYR A 445 22.16 -15.73 12.43
CA TYR A 445 22.13 -14.67 11.43
C TYR A 445 21.66 -15.21 10.08
N ARG A 446 20.88 -14.41 9.34
CA ARG A 446 20.47 -14.65 7.96
C ARG A 446 20.46 -13.31 7.20
N GLY A 447 21.25 -13.23 6.13
CA GLY A 447 21.23 -12.12 5.18
C GLY A 447 20.98 -12.62 3.76
N SER A 448 20.44 -11.76 2.90
CA SER A 448 20.24 -12.05 1.48
C SER A 448 21.17 -11.18 0.64
N PHE A 449 21.92 -11.81 -0.27
CA PHE A 449 22.99 -11.18 -1.04
C PHE A 449 22.91 -11.62 -2.52
N PRO A 450 23.43 -10.81 -3.47
CA PRO A 450 23.52 -11.22 -4.86
C PRO A 450 24.26 -12.56 -5.01
N SER A 451 23.83 -13.41 -5.94
CA SER A 451 24.34 -14.77 -6.11
C SER A 451 25.82 -14.87 -6.51
N SER A 452 26.43 -13.77 -6.99
CA SER A 452 27.85 -13.70 -7.32
C SER A 452 28.70 -12.99 -6.25
N SER A 453 28.19 -12.91 -5.02
CA SER A 453 28.93 -12.33 -3.89
C SER A 453 29.94 -13.35 -3.36
N THR A 454 31.11 -12.87 -2.92
CA THR A 454 32.13 -13.73 -2.31
C THR A 454 32.07 -13.61 -0.79
N VAL A 455 31.93 -14.74 -0.10
CA VAL A 455 31.78 -14.79 1.37
C VAL A 455 33.02 -15.43 1.99
N ARG A 456 33.59 -14.79 3.02
CA ARG A 456 34.71 -15.36 3.79
C ARG A 456 34.72 -14.89 5.25
N TRP A 457 35.26 -15.72 6.15
CA TRP A 457 35.63 -15.25 7.49
C TRP A 457 36.88 -14.36 7.42
N LEU A 458 36.90 -13.28 8.19
CA LEU A 458 38.10 -12.51 8.41
C LEU A 458 39.08 -13.30 9.31
N PRO A 459 40.36 -13.40 8.95
CA PRO A 459 41.32 -14.19 9.71
C PRO A 459 41.47 -13.67 11.15
N GLY A 460 41.36 -14.56 12.13
CA GLY A 460 41.54 -14.21 13.55
C GLY A 460 40.37 -13.46 14.19
N SER A 461 39.24 -13.33 13.52
CA SER A 461 38.02 -12.73 14.09
C SER A 461 36.77 -13.58 13.80
N GLU A 462 35.68 -13.29 14.53
CA GLU A 462 34.34 -13.86 14.26
C GLU A 462 33.54 -12.92 13.33
N GLN A 463 34.21 -12.24 12.41
CA GLN A 463 33.59 -11.34 11.45
C GLN A 463 33.53 -11.96 10.06
N LEU A 464 32.36 -11.91 9.44
CA LEU A 464 32.14 -12.41 8.10
C LEU A 464 32.21 -11.25 7.12
N GLU A 465 33.03 -11.37 6.08
CA GLU A 465 33.14 -10.40 5.00
C GLU A 465 32.46 -10.95 3.75
N ILE A 466 31.55 -10.16 3.18
CA ILE A 466 30.79 -10.47 1.98
C ILE A 466 31.07 -9.37 0.97
N THR A 467 31.75 -9.71 -0.13
CA THR A 467 32.04 -8.78 -1.21
C THR A 467 31.00 -8.94 -2.31
N GLU A 468 30.19 -7.90 -2.50
CA GLU A 468 29.16 -7.84 -3.53
C GLU A 468 29.77 -7.53 -4.92
N PRO A 469 29.07 -7.82 -6.03
CA PRO A 469 29.63 -7.71 -7.39
C PRO A 469 29.94 -6.28 -7.83
N ASP A 470 29.35 -5.30 -7.17
CA ASP A 470 29.58 -3.86 -7.35
C ASP A 470 30.82 -3.35 -6.58
N GLY A 471 31.50 -4.23 -5.84
CA GLY A 471 32.65 -3.91 -5.01
C GLY A 471 32.30 -3.43 -3.61
N THR A 472 31.02 -3.44 -3.21
CA THR A 472 30.61 -3.17 -1.84
C THR A 472 31.04 -4.31 -0.92
N VAL A 473 31.64 -3.95 0.22
CA VAL A 473 32.07 -4.91 1.23
C VAL A 473 31.11 -4.82 2.42
N VAL A 474 30.39 -5.90 2.69
CA VAL A 474 29.51 -6.05 3.86
C VAL A 474 30.26 -6.86 4.91
N THR A 475 30.47 -6.27 6.08
CA THR A 475 31.05 -6.95 7.23
C THR A 475 29.96 -7.26 8.25
N VAL A 476 29.75 -8.53 8.54
CA VAL A 476 28.84 -9.00 9.58
C VAL A 476 29.68 -9.28 10.82
N SER A 477 29.37 -8.61 11.93
CA SER A 477 30.11 -8.73 13.18
C SER A 477 29.15 -8.86 14.36
N ARG A 478 29.60 -9.52 15.43
CA ARG A 478 28.77 -9.73 16.62
C ARG A 478 28.96 -8.60 17.63
N SER A 479 27.86 -8.03 18.12
CA SER A 479 27.82 -7.07 19.23
C SER A 479 26.87 -7.57 20.31
N GLY A 480 27.41 -8.17 21.38
CA GLY A 480 26.60 -8.79 22.42
C GLY A 480 25.86 -10.05 21.95
N SER A 481 24.53 -10.05 22.03
CA SER A 481 23.66 -11.11 21.50
C SER A 481 23.37 -10.97 20.01
N ASP A 482 23.61 -9.80 19.42
CA ASP A 482 23.08 -9.44 18.12
C ASP A 482 24.19 -9.45 17.05
N TRP A 483 23.81 -9.80 15.82
CA TRP A 483 24.68 -9.73 14.65
C TRP A 483 24.37 -8.44 13.88
N LEU A 484 25.39 -7.60 13.73
CA LEU A 484 25.31 -6.30 13.08
C LEU A 484 25.94 -6.38 11.69
N GLU A 485 25.26 -5.81 10.72
CA GLU A 485 25.76 -5.64 9.35
C GLU A 485 26.30 -4.21 9.17
N GLN A 486 27.52 -4.10 8.68
CA GLN A 486 28.11 -2.83 8.27
C GLN A 486 28.46 -2.89 6.78
N ARG A 487 27.90 -1.96 5.99
CA ARG A 487 28.13 -1.88 4.54
C ARG A 487 29.14 -0.78 4.22
N THR A 488 30.23 -1.13 3.55
CA THR A 488 31.27 -0.20 3.11
C THR A 488 31.27 -0.11 1.59
N PRO A 489 31.06 1.07 0.99
CA PRO A 489 31.07 1.23 -0.47
C PRO A 489 32.49 1.03 -1.05
N PRO A 490 32.62 0.68 -2.35
CA PRO A 490 33.91 0.53 -3.00
C PRO A 490 34.73 1.84 -2.94
N PRO A 491 36.07 1.76 -2.80
CA PRO A 491 36.91 2.96 -2.81
C PRO A 491 36.77 3.68 -4.15
N THR A 492 36.28 4.92 -4.12
CA THR A 492 36.20 5.77 -5.30
C THR A 492 37.61 6.16 -5.74
N THR A 493 38.04 5.74 -6.93
CA THR A 493 39.29 6.21 -7.55
C THR A 493 39.26 7.74 -7.62
N ALA A 494 40.15 8.36 -6.87
CA ALA A 494 40.25 9.80 -6.70
C ALA A 494 40.40 10.54 -8.04
N ALA A 495 39.43 11.38 -8.38
CA ALA A 495 39.57 12.41 -9.39
C ALA A 495 39.69 13.78 -8.71
N ALA A 496 40.89 14.36 -8.83
CA ALA A 496 41.24 15.77 -8.75
C ALA A 496 40.78 16.60 -7.54
N GLN A 497 41.70 16.81 -6.61
CA GLN A 497 41.70 17.93 -5.66
C GLN A 497 41.80 19.29 -6.39
N SER A 498 41.01 20.27 -5.96
CA SER A 498 41.32 21.71 -6.07
C SER A 498 40.54 22.51 -4.99
N PRO A 499 41.06 23.65 -4.55
CA PRO A 499 41.41 23.85 -3.14
C PRO A 499 40.35 24.57 -2.29
N ALA A 500 40.54 24.42 -0.98
CA ALA A 500 39.74 24.95 0.11
C ALA A 500 39.42 26.46 0.01
N ALA A 501 38.12 26.78 0.10
CA ALA A 501 37.65 28.11 0.48
C ALA A 501 37.71 28.23 2.01
N GLN A 502 38.56 29.13 2.48
CA GLN A 502 38.78 29.46 3.89
C GLN A 502 37.53 30.10 4.50
N SER A 503 37.14 29.64 5.71
CA SER A 503 36.21 30.35 6.59
C SER A 503 36.88 31.59 7.20
N PRO A 504 36.17 32.72 7.39
CA PRO A 504 36.73 33.85 8.13
C PRO A 504 36.67 33.57 9.63
N ALA A 505 37.85 33.57 10.26
CA ALA A 505 38.03 33.50 11.70
C ALA A 505 37.66 34.83 12.38
N THR A 506 36.94 34.72 13.48
CA THR A 506 36.67 35.76 14.47
C THR A 506 37.98 36.29 15.05
N GLN A 507 38.30 37.58 14.87
CA GLN A 507 39.41 38.22 15.57
C GLN A 507 38.88 39.04 16.76
N GLN A 508 39.30 38.64 17.96
CA GLN A 508 39.27 39.45 19.17
C GLN A 508 40.45 40.43 19.13
N GLY A 509 40.17 41.70 19.47
CA GLY A 509 41.15 42.79 19.48
C GLY A 509 41.84 42.97 20.83
N THR A 510 43.08 43.45 20.76
CA THR A 510 43.87 44.17 21.79
C THR A 510 45.19 44.55 21.08
N THR A 511 45.75 45.75 21.08
CA THR A 511 45.60 46.98 21.86
C THR A 511 46.25 48.14 21.07
N THR A 512 45.55 49.26 21.05
CA THR A 512 45.97 50.66 21.23
C THR A 512 47.46 51.05 21.13
N SER A 513 47.79 51.95 20.20
CA SER A 513 48.63 53.14 20.49
C SER A 513 48.46 54.22 19.39
N THR A 514 47.60 55.20 19.68
CA THR A 514 47.72 56.67 19.52
C THR A 514 49.17 57.16 19.28
N GLU A 515 49.57 58.17 18.49
CA GLU A 515 49.03 59.23 17.59
C GLU A 515 50.30 59.98 17.03
N PRO A 516 50.27 61.15 16.35
CA PRO A 516 50.09 61.35 14.90
C PRO A 516 51.21 62.14 14.15
N VAL A 517 51.06 62.20 12.80
CA VAL A 517 51.22 63.42 11.91
C VAL A 517 52.64 63.99 11.70
N PRO A 518 52.97 64.74 10.61
CA PRO A 518 52.38 64.89 9.26
C PRO A 518 53.39 64.77 8.09
N GLU A 519 52.85 65.01 6.89
CA GLU A 519 53.43 65.81 5.79
C GLU A 519 54.22 65.13 4.66
N ALA A 520 53.75 65.49 3.47
CA ALA A 520 54.24 65.24 2.11
C ALA A 520 55.56 66.04 1.86
N PRO A 521 56.15 66.13 0.63
CA PRO A 521 55.63 65.72 -0.67
C PRO A 521 56.65 65.13 -1.69
N ALA A 522 56.07 64.71 -2.81
CA ALA A 522 56.52 64.83 -4.21
C ALA A 522 58.02 64.75 -4.57
N GLY A 523 58.30 63.78 -5.44
CA GLY A 523 59.44 63.72 -6.34
C GLY A 523 59.21 62.63 -7.37
#